data_AF-A0A1M6KXX6-F1
#
_entry.id   AF-A0A1M6KXX6-F1
#
_cell.length_a   1.000
_cell.length_b   1.000
_cell.length_c   1.000
_cell.angle_alpha   90.00
_cell.angle_beta   90.00
_cell.angle_gamma   90.00
#
_symmetry.space_group_name_H-M   'P 1'
#
loop_
_entity.id
_entity.type
_entity.pdbx_description
1 polymer ?
#
loop_
_entity_poly.entity_id
_entity_poly.type
_entity_poly.pdbx_seq_one_letter_code
_entity_poly.pdbx_strand_id
1 'polypeptide(L)'
;MIQDPHRPPVLDMTPEGEFREPPRPLRGGSWLDRALLRLGGVAVLATAVAGGLVLAASAALLLGLLIPVAILAGLVGFVSLWWRMRRAGRAGMPGFVIIRR
;
A
#
# COMPACT_ATOMS: atom_id res chain seq x y z
N MET A 1 17.14 24.08 -1.40
CA MET A 1 17.90 25.34 -1.58
C MET A 1 19.36 25.01 -1.28
N ILE A 2 20.19 24.93 -2.33
CA ILE A 2 21.62 24.64 -2.23
C ILE A 2 22.28 25.94 -1.76
N GLN A 3 22.86 25.95 -0.55
CA GLN A 3 23.59 27.12 -0.05
C GLN A 3 25.00 27.10 -0.65
N ASP A 4 25.29 28.05 -1.53
CA ASP A 4 26.64 28.31 -2.04
C ASP A 4 27.50 28.90 -0.90
N PRO A 5 28.60 28.24 -0.48
CA PRO A 5 29.42 28.68 0.65
C PRO A 5 30.20 29.99 0.39
N HIS A 6 30.22 30.48 -0.85
CA HIS A 6 30.92 31.69 -1.25
C HIS A 6 30.02 32.93 -1.41
N ARG A 7 28.71 32.79 -1.19
CA ARG A 7 27.79 33.94 -1.28
C ARG A 7 27.62 34.55 0.12
N PRO A 8 28.01 35.81 0.35
CA PRO A 8 27.81 36.45 1.64
C PRO A 8 26.31 36.45 1.99
N PRO A 9 25.95 36.16 3.25
CA PRO A 9 24.56 36.12 3.67
C PRO A 9 23.92 37.51 3.47
N VAL A 10 22.83 37.55 2.73
CA VAL A 10 22.03 38.78 2.55
C VAL A 10 21.25 39.00 3.84
N LEU A 11 21.60 40.07 4.54
CA LEU A 11 21.01 40.45 5.82
C LEU A 11 19.73 41.25 5.56
N ASP A 12 18.56 40.63 5.74
CA ASP A 12 17.27 41.31 5.60
C ASP A 12 16.99 42.10 6.88
N MET A 13 17.33 43.39 6.84
CA MET A 13 17.11 44.37 7.90
C MET A 13 16.03 45.37 7.49
N THR A 14 15.31 45.89 8.47
CA THR A 14 14.49 47.09 8.33
C THR A 14 15.41 48.29 8.06
N PRO A 15 14.88 49.40 7.50
CA PRO A 15 15.66 50.63 7.31
C PRO A 15 16.26 51.15 8.63
N GLU A 16 15.67 50.75 9.77
CA GLU A 16 16.07 51.19 11.10
C GLU A 16 17.11 50.25 11.74
N GLY A 17 17.64 49.30 10.97
CA GLY A 17 18.69 48.38 11.40
C GLY A 17 18.22 47.20 12.24
N GLU A 18 16.90 47.00 12.38
CA GLU A 18 16.35 45.82 13.05
C GLU A 18 16.31 44.64 12.07
N PHE A 19 16.69 43.45 12.52
CA PHE A 19 16.46 42.24 11.73
C PHE A 19 14.97 42.01 11.56
N ARG A 20 14.52 41.65 10.36
CA ARG A 20 13.14 41.18 10.20
C ARG A 20 12.96 39.88 10.98
N GLU A 21 12.31 39.96 12.14
CA GLU A 21 11.87 38.77 12.85
C GLU A 21 10.84 38.04 11.96
N PRO A 22 11.00 36.72 11.73
CA PRO A 22 9.92 35.95 11.10
C PRO A 22 8.67 36.11 11.97
N PRO A 23 7.47 36.25 11.38
CA PRO A 23 6.24 36.38 12.15
C PRO A 23 6.19 35.24 13.17
N ARG A 24 6.28 35.59 14.45
CA ARG A 24 6.24 34.62 15.54
C ARG A 24 4.94 33.83 15.35
N PRO A 25 4.98 32.47 15.27
CA PRO A 25 3.75 31.71 15.21
C PRO A 25 2.94 32.14 16.44
N LEU A 26 1.74 32.70 16.22
CA LEU A 26 0.92 33.26 17.28
C LEU A 26 0.72 32.16 18.34
N ARG A 27 1.49 32.24 19.43
CA ARG A 27 1.41 31.33 20.59
C ARG A 27 0.08 31.48 21.36
N GLY A 28 -0.90 32.19 20.79
CA GLY A 28 -2.23 32.44 21.32
C GLY A 28 -3.33 32.08 20.32
N GLY A 29 -3.16 31.02 19.52
CA GLY A 29 -4.23 30.51 18.64
C GLY A 29 -5.55 30.37 19.41
N SER A 30 -6.62 30.86 18.78
CA SER A 30 -7.98 30.85 19.32
C SER A 30 -8.33 29.44 19.83
N TRP A 31 -9.21 29.33 20.82
CA TRP A 31 -9.71 28.02 21.27
C TRP A 31 -10.26 27.18 20.10
N LEU A 32 -10.76 27.87 19.07
CA LEU A 32 -11.18 27.31 17.79
C LEU A 32 -10.03 26.63 17.02
N ASP A 33 -8.86 27.26 16.91
CA ASP A 33 -7.71 26.70 16.18
C ASP A 33 -7.22 25.39 16.84
N ARG A 34 -7.23 25.35 18.18
CA ARG A 34 -6.91 24.13 18.93
C ARG A 34 -7.95 23.03 18.72
N ALA A 35 -9.23 23.39 18.65
CA ALA A 35 -10.30 22.44 18.36
C ALA A 35 -10.17 21.88 16.92
N LEU A 36 -9.90 22.74 15.95
CA LEU A 36 -9.71 22.35 14.54
C LEU A 36 -8.49 21.45 14.35
N LEU A 37 -7.35 21.76 15.00
CA LEU A 37 -6.17 20.91 14.95
C LEU A 37 -6.42 19.52 15.54
N ARG A 38 -7.12 19.45 16.69
CA ARG A 38 -7.50 18.16 17.29
C ARG A 38 -8.47 17.38 16.42
N LEU A 39 -9.48 18.05 15.87
CA LEU A 39 -10.47 17.42 15.00
C LEU A 39 -9.83 16.92 13.71
N GLY A 40 -8.91 17.69 13.12
CA GLY A 40 -8.12 17.27 11.97
C GLY A 40 -7.26 16.04 12.27
N GLY A 41 -6.58 16.02 13.41
CA GLY A 41 -5.80 14.85 13.84
C GLY A 41 -6.67 13.60 14.02
N VAL A 42 -7.82 13.73 14.68
CA VAL A 42 -8.76 12.61 14.85
C VAL A 42 -9.34 12.15 13.52
N ALA A 43 -9.67 13.08 12.60
CA ALA A 43 -10.18 12.75 11.29
C ALA A 43 -9.16 11.96 10.45
N VAL A 44 -7.87 12.33 10.50
CA VAL A 44 -6.80 11.58 9.83
C VAL A 44 -6.67 10.18 10.41
N LEU A 45 -6.71 10.03 11.74
CA LEU A 45 -6.66 8.70 12.36
C LEU A 45 -7.87 7.85 11.99
N ALA A 46 -9.07 8.43 12.06
CA ALA A 46 -10.32 7.74 11.75
C ALA A 46 -10.35 7.28 10.29
N THR A 47 -9.91 8.12 9.35
CA THR A 47 -9.83 7.77 7.93
C THR A 47 -8.77 6.70 7.66
N ALA A 48 -7.62 6.75 8.32
CA ALA A 48 -6.60 5.70 8.22
C ALA A 48 -7.13 4.34 8.71
N VAL A 49 -7.80 4.32 9.86
CA VAL A 49 -8.41 3.09 10.42
C VAL A 49 -9.51 2.57 9.49
N ALA A 50 -10.42 3.43 9.05
CA ALA A 50 -11.50 3.04 8.13
C ALA A 50 -10.96 2.50 6.81
N GLY A 51 -9.97 3.18 6.21
CA GLY A 51 -9.31 2.73 4.99
C GLY A 51 -8.62 1.38 5.17
N GLY A 52 -7.92 1.18 6.28
CA GLY A 52 -7.31 -0.11 6.64
C GLY A 52 -8.35 -1.22 6.78
N LEU A 53 -9.49 -0.93 7.42
CA LEU A 53 -10.58 -1.89 7.59
C LEU A 53 -11.19 -2.29 6.24
N VAL A 54 -11.39 -1.34 5.34
CA VAL A 54 -11.90 -1.59 3.99
C VAL A 54 -10.95 -2.47 3.20
N LEU A 55 -9.64 -2.21 3.27
CA LEU A 55 -8.62 -3.03 2.63
C LEU A 55 -8.59 -4.45 3.21
N ALA A 56 -8.65 -4.59 4.53
CA ALA A 56 -8.68 -5.88 5.21
C ALA A 56 -9.94 -6.68 4.83
N ALA A 57 -11.11 -6.05 4.82
CA ALA A 57 -12.37 -6.67 4.40
C ALA A 57 -12.30 -7.12 2.93
N SER A 58 -11.78 -6.27 2.05
CA SER A 58 -11.59 -6.59 0.63
C SER A 58 -10.64 -7.79 0.44
N ALA A 59 -9.54 -7.83 1.18
CA ALA A 59 -8.60 -8.94 1.15
C ALA A 59 -9.26 -10.24 1.63
N ALA A 60 -10.04 -10.20 2.72
CA ALA A 60 -10.77 -11.36 3.22
C ALA A 60 -11.80 -11.88 2.21
N LEU A 61 -12.52 -10.99 1.52
CA LEU A 61 -13.44 -11.38 0.45
C LEU A 61 -12.73 -12.06 -0.71
N LEU A 62 -11.61 -11.49 -1.17
CA LEU A 62 -10.82 -12.08 -2.25
C LEU A 62 -10.28 -13.44 -1.86
N LEU A 63 -9.73 -13.59 -0.66
CA LEU A 63 -9.24 -14.88 -0.17
C LEU A 63 -10.36 -15.90 -0.05
N GLY A 64 -11.49 -15.48 0.52
CA GLY A 64 -12.69 -16.31 0.66
C GLY A 64 -13.22 -16.80 -0.69
N LEU A 65 -13.09 -16.00 -1.75
CA LEU A 65 -13.44 -16.39 -3.11
C LEU A 65 -12.35 -17.24 -3.78
N LEU A 66 -11.07 -16.93 -3.54
CA LEU A 66 -9.95 -17.60 -4.18
C LEU A 66 -9.79 -19.04 -3.68
N ILE A 67 -10.01 -19.29 -2.40
CA ILE A 67 -9.90 -20.63 -1.79
C ILE A 67 -10.78 -21.67 -2.51
N PRO A 68 -12.11 -21.48 -2.66
CA PRO A 68 -12.95 -22.48 -3.33
C PRO A 68 -12.58 -22.63 -4.81
N VAL A 69 -12.21 -21.54 -5.50
CA VAL A 69 -11.74 -21.58 -6.89
C VAL A 69 -10.46 -22.41 -7.01
N ALA A 70 -9.49 -22.21 -6.11
CA ALA A 70 -8.24 -22.97 -6.08
C ALA A 70 -8.49 -24.46 -5.78
N ILE A 71 -9.41 -24.77 -4.86
CA ILE A 71 -9.81 -26.15 -4.56
C ILE A 71 -10.40 -26.81 -5.81
N LEU A 72 -11.34 -26.15 -6.49
CA LEU A 72 -11.95 -26.65 -7.72
C LEU A 72 -10.92 -26.85 -8.83
N ALA A 73 -10.04 -25.88 -9.06
CA ALA A 73 -8.98 -25.98 -10.05
C ALA A 73 -8.03 -27.14 -9.75
N GLY A 74 -7.64 -27.31 -8.47
CA GLY A 74 -6.83 -28.43 -8.01
C GLY A 74 -7.52 -29.78 -8.24
N LEU A 75 -8.81 -29.88 -7.92
CA LEU A 75 -9.60 -31.09 -8.12
C LEU A 75 -9.71 -31.44 -9.61
N VAL A 76 -10.01 -30.47 -10.47
CA VAL A 76 -10.10 -30.65 -11.92
C VAL A 76 -8.76 -31.10 -12.50
N GLY A 77 -7.66 -30.48 -12.07
CA GLY A 77 -6.31 -30.89 -12.47
C GLY A 77 -5.98 -32.32 -12.03
N PHE A 78 -6.29 -32.65 -10.78
CA PHE A 78 -6.08 -33.98 -10.22
C PHE A 78 -6.89 -35.05 -10.96
N VAL A 79 -8.19 -34.84 -11.16
CA VAL A 79 -9.07 -35.78 -11.89
C VAL A 79 -8.60 -35.95 -13.33
N SER A 80 -8.21 -34.87 -14.00
CA SER A 80 -7.71 -34.91 -15.38
C SER A 80 -6.43 -35.75 -15.48
N LEU A 81 -5.50 -35.55 -14.55
CA LEU A 81 -4.25 -36.31 -14.50
C LEU A 81 -4.50 -37.79 -14.17
N TRP A 82 -5.34 -38.05 -13.17
CA TRP A 82 -5.73 -39.40 -12.77
C TRP A 82 -6.35 -40.18 -13.93
N TRP A 83 -7.27 -39.54 -14.67
CA TRP A 83 -7.93 -40.18 -15.80
C TRP A 83 -6.93 -40.50 -16.92
N ARG A 84 -5.98 -39.59 -17.18
CA ARG A 84 -4.90 -39.82 -18.15
C ARG A 84 -4.00 -40.99 -17.73
N MET A 85 -3.61 -41.08 -16.46
CA MET A 85 -2.81 -42.19 -15.93
C MET A 85 -3.54 -43.53 -16.02
N ARG A 86 -4.82 -43.56 -15.62
CA ARG A 86 -5.69 -44.75 -15.74
C ARG A 86 -5.81 -45.21 -17.20
N ARG A 87 -5.90 -44.28 -18.15
CA ARG A 87 -6.00 -44.61 -19.58
C ARG A 87 -4.66 -45.10 -20.14
N ALA A 88 -3.53 -44.53 -19.70
CA ALA A 88 -2.20 -45.00 -20.07
C ALA A 88 -1.94 -46.44 -19.58
N GLY A 89 -2.39 -46.79 -18.37
CA GLY A 89 -2.28 -48.14 -17.82
C GLY A 89 -3.06 -49.21 -18.59
N ARG A 90 -4.14 -48.84 -19.31
CA ARG A 90 -4.90 -49.77 -20.17
C ARG A 90 -4.33 -49.93 -21.58
N ALA A 91 -3.52 -48.98 -22.04
CA ALA A 91 -2.96 -49.00 -23.39
C ALA A 91 -1.58 -49.68 -23.47
N GLY A 92 -0.97 -50.07 -22.35
CA GLY A 92 0.37 -50.68 -22.33
C GLY A 92 1.48 -49.79 -22.94
N MET A 93 1.17 -48.53 -23.28
CA MET A 93 2.12 -47.62 -23.91
C MET A 93 2.97 -46.96 -22.82
N PRO A 94 4.30 -47.12 -22.87
CA PRO A 94 5.17 -46.58 -21.86
C PRO A 94 5.10 -45.05 -21.95
N GLY A 95 4.87 -44.40 -20.81
CA GLY A 95 4.63 -42.95 -20.69
C GLY A 95 5.85 -42.08 -20.97
N PHE A 96 6.62 -42.37 -22.01
CA PHE A 96 7.74 -41.56 -22.45
C PHE A 96 7.28 -40.53 -23.47
N VAL A 97 7.37 -39.26 -23.09
CA VAL A 97 7.39 -38.15 -24.04
C VAL A 97 8.72 -38.22 -24.79
N ILE A 98 8.70 -38.72 -26.02
CA ILE A 98 9.87 -38.61 -26.91
C ILE A 98 9.96 -37.14 -27.32
N ILE A 99 10.83 -36.38 -26.64
CA ILE A 99 11.27 -35.08 -27.13
C ILE A 99 12.16 -35.37 -28.35
N ARG A 100 11.63 -35.16 -29.56
CA ARG A 100 12.49 -35.05 -30.74
C ARG A 100 13.17 -33.68 -30.68
N ARG A 101 14.50 -33.69 -30.65
CA ARG A 101 15.33 -32.50 -30.90
C ARG A 101 15.12 -32.00 -32.32
#